data_AF-A0A2M4APL2-F1
#
_entry.id   AF-A0A2M4APL2-F1
#
_cell.length_a   1.000
_cell.length_b   1.000
_cell.length_c   1.000
_cell.angle_alpha   90.00
_cell.angle_beta   90.00
_cell.angle_gamma   90.00
#
_symmetry.space_group_name_H-M   'P 1'
#
loop_
_entity.id
_entity.type
_entity.pdbx_description
1 polymer ?
#
loop_
_entity_poly.entity_id
_entity_poly.type
_entity_poly.pdbx_seq_one_letter_code
_entity_poly.pdbx_strand_id
1 'polypeptide(L)'
;MSSLRRVFVYGTLKQGEPNHHWLTDVANGKASFVGRGTTVTRYPLVIGSRYNIPFLLDVPGRGHQVRGEIYDIDDRMLARLDVLEDYPRLYERRPEAIQSAEKGGGGTAEVVSCWIYLLQRFPPHLLEQQMLEEYRNSTGQPYTESHDDNVFDQHEVPLVVPANDENPR
;
A
#
# COMPACT_ATOMS: atom_id res chain seq x y z
N MET A 1 17.83 -23.42 7.20
CA MET A 1 16.99 -22.44 7.92
C MET A 1 16.72 -21.31 6.94
N SER A 2 15.47 -20.90 6.71
CA SER A 2 15.19 -19.71 5.88
C SER A 2 15.54 -18.46 6.68
N SER A 3 16.13 -17.48 6.02
CA SER A 3 16.47 -16.20 6.63
C SER A 3 15.21 -15.34 6.74
N LEU A 4 14.98 -14.77 7.93
CA LEU A 4 13.90 -13.81 8.11
C LEU A 4 14.32 -12.45 7.55
N ARG A 5 13.36 -11.76 6.93
CA ARG A 5 13.52 -10.41 6.36
C ARG A 5 12.43 -9.51 6.90
N ARG A 6 12.74 -8.23 7.10
CA ARG A 6 11.70 -7.23 7.40
C ARG A 6 11.08 -6.70 6.15
N VAL A 7 9.75 -6.68 6.13
CA VAL A 7 8.96 -5.94 5.15
C VAL A 7 8.16 -4.87 5.87
N PHE A 8 8.01 -3.71 5.23
CA PHE A 8 7.14 -2.63 5.66
C PHE A 8 5.95 -2.54 4.71
N VAL A 9 4.75 -2.69 5.25
CA VAL A 9 3.50 -2.58 4.51
C VAL A 9 2.74 -1.33 4.92
N TYR A 10 2.28 -0.55 3.94
CA TYR A 10 1.60 0.73 4.14
C TYR A 10 0.15 0.73 3.66
N GLY A 11 -0.22 -0.24 2.82
CA GLY A 11 -1.51 -0.32 2.13
C GLY A 11 -2.39 -1.48 2.60
N THR A 12 -2.94 -2.22 1.65
CA THR A 12 -4.00 -3.23 1.85
C THR A 12 -3.57 -4.48 2.63
N LEU A 13 -2.26 -4.66 2.86
CA LEU A 13 -1.70 -5.78 3.64
C LEU A 13 -1.70 -5.54 5.16
N LYS A 14 -1.93 -4.30 5.63
CA LYS A 14 -1.94 -3.99 7.07
C LYS A 14 -3.07 -4.70 7.82
N GLN A 15 -2.96 -4.83 9.14
CA GLN A 15 -4.03 -5.42 9.97
C GLN A 15 -5.36 -4.68 9.78
N GLY A 16 -6.43 -5.45 9.56
CA GLY A 16 -7.77 -4.91 9.32
C GLY A 16 -8.02 -4.43 7.88
N GLU A 17 -7.00 -4.48 7.01
CA GLU A 17 -7.13 -4.17 5.60
C GLU A 17 -7.44 -5.42 4.75
N PRO A 18 -8.00 -5.27 3.54
CA PRO A 18 -8.58 -6.39 2.78
C PRO A 18 -7.61 -7.53 2.44
N ASN A 19 -6.34 -7.21 2.14
CA ASN A 19 -5.35 -8.20 1.73
C ASN A 19 -4.54 -8.75 2.91
N HIS A 20 -4.85 -8.40 4.15
CA HIS A 20 -4.10 -8.86 5.33
C HIS A 20 -3.99 -10.39 5.40
N HIS A 21 -4.99 -11.10 4.87
CA HIS A 21 -5.03 -12.56 4.82
C HIS A 21 -3.80 -13.18 4.15
N TRP A 22 -3.14 -12.48 3.20
CA TRP A 22 -1.92 -12.94 2.54
C TRP A 22 -0.77 -13.16 3.51
N LEU A 23 -0.63 -12.31 4.53
CA LEU A 23 0.41 -12.43 5.56
C LEU A 23 0.08 -13.52 6.58
N THR A 24 -1.19 -13.85 6.77
CA THR A 24 -1.62 -14.85 7.76
C THR A 24 -1.78 -16.26 7.18
N ASP A 25 -1.90 -16.39 5.86
CA ASP A 25 -2.01 -17.68 5.20
C ASP A 25 -0.65 -18.42 5.20
N VAL A 26 -0.60 -19.51 5.96
CA VAL A 26 0.58 -20.39 6.09
C VAL A 26 1.01 -21.02 4.76
N ALA A 27 0.12 -21.10 3.76
CA ALA A 27 0.46 -21.55 2.41
C ALA A 27 1.36 -20.52 1.69
N ASN A 28 1.30 -19.25 2.06
CA ASN A 28 2.15 -18.21 1.49
C ASN A 28 3.53 -18.16 2.14
N GLY A 29 3.67 -18.62 3.39
CA GLY A 29 4.94 -18.67 4.11
C GLY A 29 4.75 -18.28 5.57
N LYS A 30 5.81 -17.80 6.21
CA LYS A 30 5.75 -17.27 7.58
C LYS A 30 5.76 -15.75 7.55
N ALA A 31 4.87 -15.14 8.31
CA ALA A 31 4.95 -13.73 8.69
C ALA A 31 4.70 -13.59 10.20
N SER A 32 5.35 -12.61 10.82
CA SER A 32 5.15 -12.28 12.22
C SER A 32 5.16 -10.78 12.39
N PHE A 33 4.10 -10.24 12.99
CA PHE A 33 3.99 -8.81 13.26
C PHE A 33 5.06 -8.37 14.26
N VAL A 34 5.86 -7.37 13.88
CA VAL A 34 6.92 -6.81 14.72
C VAL A 34 6.44 -5.57 15.46
N GLY A 35 5.67 -4.72 14.77
CA GLY A 35 5.19 -3.45 15.30
C GLY A 35 4.76 -2.47 14.20
N ARG A 36 4.27 -1.31 14.62
CA ARG A 36 4.03 -0.19 13.72
C ARG A 36 5.34 0.51 13.36
N GLY A 37 5.37 1.13 12.19
CA GLY A 37 6.50 1.93 11.75
C GLY A 37 6.06 3.11 10.88
N THR A 38 7.00 4.02 10.68
CA THR A 38 6.82 5.19 9.81
C THR A 38 8.05 5.33 8.93
N THR A 39 7.87 5.61 7.63
CA THR A 39 9.02 5.87 6.75
C THR A 39 9.83 7.07 7.25
N VAL A 40 11.15 6.97 7.25
CA VAL A 40 12.02 8.13 7.57
C VAL A 40 11.94 9.14 6.44
N THR A 41 12.07 8.65 5.20
CA THR A 41 11.90 9.43 3.97
C THR A 41 10.43 9.72 3.73
N ARG A 42 10.13 10.93 3.22
CA ARG A 42 8.78 11.30 2.80
C ARG A 42 8.47 10.74 1.42
N TYR A 43 7.26 10.22 1.24
CA TYR A 43 6.77 9.73 -0.05
C TYR A 43 5.32 10.20 -0.30
N PRO A 44 4.92 10.40 -1.56
CA PRO A 44 3.51 10.53 -1.92
C PRO A 44 2.82 9.17 -1.81
N LEU A 45 1.93 9.02 -0.83
CA LEU A 45 0.95 7.92 -0.79
C LEU A 45 -0.37 8.45 -1.31
N VAL A 46 -0.89 7.89 -2.40
CA VAL A 46 -2.13 8.34 -3.03
C VAL A 46 -3.07 7.18 -3.31
N ILE A 47 -4.35 7.47 -3.48
CA ILE A 47 -5.32 6.51 -4.04
C ILE A 47 -5.39 6.77 -5.53
N GLY A 48 -4.94 5.81 -6.34
CA GLY A 48 -4.74 6.07 -7.77
C GLY A 48 -5.83 5.60 -8.72
N SER A 49 -6.91 4.98 -8.24
CA SER A 49 -7.94 4.44 -9.13
C SER A 49 -9.29 4.20 -8.46
N ARG A 50 -10.31 3.86 -9.29
CA ARG A 50 -11.65 3.41 -8.85
C ARG A 50 -11.61 2.21 -7.90
N TYR A 51 -10.51 1.48 -7.91
CA TYR A 51 -10.28 0.28 -7.11
C TYR A 51 -9.80 0.61 -5.69
N ASN A 52 -9.69 1.90 -5.33
CA ASN A 52 -9.17 2.37 -4.04
C ASN A 52 -7.81 1.74 -3.67
N ILE A 53 -6.94 1.55 -4.68
CA ILE A 53 -5.60 0.96 -4.49
C ILE A 53 -4.65 2.05 -3.97
N PRO A 54 -4.00 1.84 -2.81
CA PRO A 54 -2.96 2.74 -2.34
C PRO A 54 -1.67 2.55 -3.14
N PHE A 55 -1.18 3.63 -3.74
CA PHE A 55 0.12 3.67 -4.41
C PHE A 55 1.10 4.54 -3.63
N LEU A 56 2.24 3.97 -3.26
CA LEU A 56 3.38 4.74 -2.75
C LEU A 56 4.32 5.07 -3.91
N LEU A 57 4.31 6.33 -4.34
CA LEU A 57 5.06 6.77 -5.51
C LEU A 57 6.54 6.96 -5.17
N ASP A 58 7.46 6.52 -6.04
CA ASP A 58 8.92 6.67 -5.86
C ASP A 58 9.40 8.11 -6.13
N VAL A 59 8.93 9.05 -5.31
CA VAL A 59 9.31 10.47 -5.34
C VAL A 59 9.79 10.87 -3.94
N PRO A 60 11.00 10.44 -3.54
CA PRO A 60 11.52 10.68 -2.20
C PRO A 60 11.59 12.18 -1.90
N GLY A 61 11.19 12.56 -0.68
CA GLY A 61 11.16 13.94 -0.21
C GLY A 61 9.83 14.67 -0.45
N ARG A 62 8.91 14.11 -1.24
CA ARG A 62 7.55 14.65 -1.46
C ARG A 62 6.52 13.91 -0.60
N GLY A 63 5.38 14.54 -0.32
CA GLY A 63 4.30 13.90 0.45
C GLY A 63 4.59 13.85 1.94
N HIS A 64 4.38 12.70 2.59
CA HIS A 64 4.45 12.56 4.04
C HIS A 64 5.38 11.42 4.45
N GLN A 65 5.75 11.41 5.72
CA GLN A 65 6.26 10.20 6.34
C GLN A 65 5.10 9.23 6.51
N VAL A 66 5.16 8.09 5.82
CA VAL A 66 4.02 7.18 5.67
C VAL A 66 4.00 6.17 6.80
N ARG A 67 2.84 6.02 7.44
CA ARG A 67 2.60 5.08 8.54
C ARG A 67 2.17 3.73 8.01
N GLY A 68 2.70 2.69 8.64
CA GLY A 68 2.41 1.31 8.29
C GLY A 68 2.86 0.33 9.36
N GLU A 69 3.13 -0.89 8.93
CA GLU A 69 3.41 -2.03 9.80
C GLU A 69 4.65 -2.77 9.34
N ILE A 70 5.41 -3.29 10.29
CA ILE A 70 6.63 -4.06 10.07
C ILE A 70 6.35 -5.52 10.38
N TYR A 71 6.72 -6.41 9.46
CA TYR A 71 6.63 -7.86 9.61
C TYR A 71 7.99 -8.51 9.37
N ASP A 72 8.33 -9.50 10.19
CA ASP A 72 9.39 -10.46 9.87
C ASP A 72 8.77 -11.57 9.00
N ILE A 73 9.30 -11.80 7.82
CA ILE A 73 8.80 -12.77 6.85
C ILE A 73 9.91 -13.70 6.35
N ASP A 74 9.55 -14.93 5.98
CA ASP A 74 10.48 -15.86 5.33
C ASP A 74 10.59 -15.61 3.81
N ASP A 75 11.58 -16.24 3.17
CA ASP A 75 11.82 -16.04 1.73
C ASP A 75 10.63 -16.51 0.87
N ARG A 76 9.85 -17.48 1.36
CA ARG A 76 8.64 -17.98 0.68
C ARG A 76 7.54 -16.93 0.66
N MET A 77 7.26 -16.32 1.82
CA MET A 77 6.31 -15.22 1.94
C MET A 77 6.73 -14.04 1.06
N LEU A 78 8.02 -13.70 1.10
CA LEU A 78 8.56 -12.61 0.29
C LEU A 78 8.34 -12.85 -1.22
N ALA A 79 8.57 -14.07 -1.71
CA ALA A 79 8.33 -14.42 -3.11
C ALA A 79 6.82 -14.38 -3.49
N ARG A 80 5.92 -14.67 -2.54
CA ARG A 80 4.47 -14.56 -2.76
C ARG A 80 4.02 -13.11 -2.84
N LEU A 81 4.56 -12.24 -2.00
CA LEU A 81 4.33 -10.80 -2.07
C LEU A 81 4.85 -10.21 -3.39
N ASP A 82 6.00 -10.69 -3.90
CA ASP A 82 6.50 -10.24 -5.22
C ASP A 82 5.52 -10.54 -6.36
N VAL A 83 4.84 -11.69 -6.32
CA VAL A 83 3.80 -12.02 -7.31
C VAL A 83 2.56 -11.15 -7.11
N LEU A 84 2.11 -10.95 -5.87
CA LEU A 84 0.95 -10.12 -5.56
C LEU A 84 1.14 -8.67 -6.03
N GLU A 85 2.31 -8.10 -5.78
CA GLU A 85 2.67 -6.72 -6.13
C GLU A 85 3.19 -6.59 -7.57
N ASP A 86 3.13 -7.67 -8.36
CA ASP A 86 3.57 -7.72 -9.76
C ASP A 86 4.99 -7.12 -9.95
N TYR A 87 5.89 -7.48 -9.04
CA TYR A 87 7.30 -7.07 -9.07
C TYR A 87 8.07 -7.86 -10.14
N PRO A 88 8.98 -7.24 -10.93
CA PRO A 88 9.34 -5.82 -10.96
C PRO A 88 8.58 -4.99 -12.01
N ARG A 89 7.41 -5.46 -12.47
CA ARG A 89 6.69 -4.83 -13.58
C ARG A 89 5.93 -3.59 -13.11
N LEU A 90 5.10 -3.73 -12.08
CA LEU A 90 4.28 -2.66 -11.51
C LEU A 90 5.05 -1.93 -10.40
N TYR A 91 5.38 -2.63 -9.33
CA TYR A 91 6.17 -2.09 -8.23
C TYR A 91 7.64 -2.50 -8.32
N GLU A 92 8.52 -1.64 -7.83
CA GLU A 92 9.91 -1.95 -7.52
C GLU A 92 10.03 -2.22 -6.01
N ARG A 93 10.87 -3.18 -5.62
CA ARG A 93 11.11 -3.51 -4.22
C ARG A 93 12.54 -3.17 -3.81
N ARG A 94 12.71 -2.29 -2.80
CA ARG A 94 14.03 -1.91 -2.28
C ARG A 94 14.03 -1.81 -0.74
N PRO A 95 15.20 -1.87 -0.09
CA PRO A 95 15.28 -1.59 1.35
C PRO A 95 15.12 -0.09 1.61
N GLU A 96 14.33 0.26 2.62
CA GLU A 96 14.14 1.63 3.11
C GLU A 96 14.25 1.72 4.63
N ALA A 97 14.62 2.91 5.10
CA ALA A 97 14.73 3.21 6.53
C ALA A 97 13.34 3.49 7.12
N ILE A 98 12.93 2.67 8.09
CA ILE A 98 11.65 2.78 8.79
C ILE A 98 11.92 3.04 10.26
N GLN A 99 11.36 4.12 10.78
CA GLN A 99 11.32 4.40 12.21
C GLN A 99 10.27 3.49 12.85
N SER A 100 10.69 2.51 13.66
CA SER A 100 9.77 1.68 14.42
C SER A 100 9.14 2.48 15.57
N ALA A 101 7.88 2.18 15.90
CA ALA A 101 7.23 2.75 17.06
C ALA A 101 7.82 2.18 18.36
N GLU A 102 7.83 2.98 19.43
CA GLU A 102 8.26 2.51 20.75
C GLU A 102 7.43 1.31 21.21
N LYS A 103 8.11 0.26 21.65
CA LYS A 103 7.43 -0.86 22.31
C LYS A 103 7.08 -0.40 23.72
N GLY A 104 5.80 -0.49 24.09
CA GLY A 104 5.33 -0.19 25.44
C GLY A 104 6.17 -0.99 26.46
N GLY A 105 6.92 -0.28 27.30
CA GLY A 105 7.91 -0.89 28.21
C GLY A 105 9.28 -0.21 28.24
N GLY A 106 9.47 0.94 27.59
CA GLY A 106 10.73 1.71 27.66
C GLY A 106 11.77 1.35 26.59
N GLY A 107 11.37 0.63 25.54
CA GLY A 107 12.22 0.43 24.36
C GLY A 107 12.23 1.68 23.49
N THR A 108 13.41 2.17 23.14
CA THR A 108 13.57 3.34 22.25
C THR A 108 13.15 3.00 20.83
N ALA A 109 12.48 3.95 20.17
CA ALA A 109 12.20 3.89 18.75
C ALA A 109 13.50 3.67 17.97
N GLU A 110 13.56 2.63 17.12
CA GLU A 110 14.75 2.29 16.33
C GLU A 110 14.50 2.48 14.83
N VAL A 111 15.52 2.95 14.10
CA VAL A 111 15.47 2.94 12.64
C VAL A 111 15.93 1.58 12.15
N VAL A 112 15.04 0.87 11.44
CA VAL A 112 15.30 -0.45 10.89
C VAL A 112 15.19 -0.42 9.37
N SER A 113 16.00 -1.24 8.70
CA SER A 113 15.88 -1.43 7.25
C SER A 113 14.79 -2.46 6.95
N CYS A 114 13.82 -2.07 6.13
CA CYS A 114 12.71 -2.92 5.70
C CYS A 114 12.59 -2.90 4.18
N TRP A 115 12.24 -4.03 3.57
CA TRP A 115 11.79 -4.05 2.18
C TRP A 115 10.45 -3.33 2.05
N ILE A 116 10.31 -2.49 1.02
CA ILE A 116 9.08 -1.77 0.68
C ILE A 116 8.84 -1.87 -0.83
N TYR A 117 7.57 -1.85 -1.24
CA TYR A 117 7.16 -1.78 -2.64
C TYR A 117 6.84 -0.33 -3.02
N LEU A 118 7.47 0.18 -4.09
CA LEU A 118 7.32 1.55 -4.57
C LEU A 118 6.94 1.57 -6.04
N LEU A 119 5.96 2.41 -6.39
CA LEU A 119 5.52 2.57 -7.77
C LEU A 119 6.43 3.56 -8.48
N GLN A 120 7.21 3.09 -9.46
CA GLN A 120 8.19 3.93 -10.17
C GLN A 120 7.63 4.56 -11.44
N ARG A 121 6.77 3.84 -12.16
CA ARG A 121 6.18 4.29 -13.43
C ARG A 121 4.71 4.56 -13.21
N PHE A 122 4.34 5.82 -13.22
CA PHE A 122 2.97 6.26 -12.97
C PHE A 122 2.62 7.50 -13.80
N PRO A 123 1.34 7.70 -14.12
CA PRO A 123 0.88 8.94 -14.74
C PRO A 123 1.12 10.17 -13.83
N PRO A 124 1.57 11.31 -14.38
CA PRO A 124 1.85 12.51 -13.58
C PRO A 124 0.67 13.01 -12.74
N HIS A 125 -0.57 12.81 -13.21
CA HIS A 125 -1.79 13.24 -12.49
C HIS A 125 -1.93 12.58 -11.10
N LEU A 126 -1.29 11.43 -10.86
CA LEU A 126 -1.28 10.83 -9.53
C LEU A 126 -0.59 11.71 -8.48
N LEU A 127 0.29 12.61 -8.90
CA LEU A 127 0.93 13.58 -7.99
C LEU A 127 0.05 14.77 -7.64
N GLU A 128 -1.10 14.92 -8.30
CA GLU A 128 -2.11 15.96 -8.05
C GLU A 128 -3.17 15.49 -7.05
N GLN A 129 -3.24 14.18 -6.79
CA GLN A 129 -4.15 13.58 -5.83
C GLN A 129 -3.81 13.96 -4.39
N GLN A 130 -4.80 13.81 -3.50
CA GLN A 130 -4.57 13.96 -2.06
C GLN A 130 -3.54 12.93 -1.58
N MET A 131 -2.49 13.44 -0.94
CA MET A 131 -1.44 12.60 -0.34
C MET A 131 -1.82 12.25 1.10
N LEU A 132 -1.67 10.98 1.45
CA LEU A 132 -2.06 10.43 2.73
C LEU A 132 -0.83 10.18 3.62
N GLU A 133 -0.99 10.33 4.93
CA GLU A 133 -0.01 9.84 5.91
C GLU A 133 -0.19 8.35 6.20
N GLU A 134 -1.42 7.84 6.02
CA GLU A 134 -1.78 6.46 6.33
C GLU A 134 -2.95 6.05 5.43
N TYR A 135 -2.84 4.90 4.76
CA TYR A 135 -3.97 4.29 4.07
C TYR A 135 -4.93 3.66 5.07
N ARG A 136 -6.24 3.86 4.86
CA ARG A 136 -7.31 3.13 5.53
C ARG A 136 -8.41 2.84 4.54
N ASN A 137 -8.78 1.58 4.37
CA ASN A 137 -9.95 1.26 3.56
C ASN A 137 -11.23 1.84 4.21
N SER A 138 -12.18 2.29 3.39
CA SER A 138 -13.43 2.88 3.88
C SER A 138 -14.64 2.30 3.14
N THR A 139 -15.82 2.34 3.77
CA THR A 139 -17.07 1.88 3.13
C THR A 139 -17.57 2.82 2.03
N GLY A 140 -17.13 4.08 2.02
CA GLY A 140 -17.52 5.05 0.99
C GLY A 140 -16.86 4.80 -0.37
N GLN A 141 -15.64 4.25 -0.36
CA GLN A 141 -14.90 3.80 -1.53
C GLN A 141 -14.06 2.58 -1.14
N PRO A 142 -14.64 1.36 -1.18
CA PRO A 142 -13.92 0.16 -0.77
C PRO A 142 -12.85 -0.23 -1.79
N TYR A 143 -11.73 -0.74 -1.29
CA TYR A 143 -10.76 -1.47 -2.11
C TYR A 143 -11.46 -2.57 -2.90
N THR A 144 -11.12 -2.65 -4.17
CA THR A 144 -11.59 -3.68 -5.09
C THR A 144 -10.38 -4.28 -5.76
N GLU A 145 -10.29 -5.61 -5.82
CA GLU A 145 -9.23 -6.27 -6.57
C GLU A 145 -9.34 -5.88 -8.06
N SER A 146 -8.24 -5.44 -8.66
CA SER A 146 -8.17 -5.19 -10.09
C SER A 146 -7.60 -6.43 -10.79
N HIS A 147 -8.29 -6.89 -11.82
CA HIS A 147 -7.73 -7.80 -12.84
C HIS A 147 -7.41 -7.06 -14.14
N ASP A 148 -7.53 -5.73 -14.14
CA ASP A 148 -7.23 -4.88 -15.28
C ASP A 148 -5.70 -4.68 -15.39
N ASP A 149 -5.18 -4.75 -16.61
CA ASP A 149 -3.79 -4.44 -16.91
C ASP A 149 -3.49 -2.94 -16.69
N ASN A 150 -4.50 -2.08 -16.75
CA ASN A 150 -4.37 -0.66 -16.48
C ASN A 150 -5.00 -0.25 -15.13
N VAL A 151 -4.24 -0.46 -14.06
CA VAL A 151 -4.64 -0.06 -12.68
C VAL A 151 -4.76 1.45 -12.47
N PHE A 152 -4.38 2.28 -13.45
CA PHE A 152 -4.45 3.75 -13.37
C PHE A 152 -5.69 4.34 -14.05
N ASP A 153 -6.53 3.50 -14.64
CA ASP A 153 -7.67 4.00 -15.41
C ASP A 153 -8.74 4.63 -14.50
N GLN A 154 -9.13 5.85 -14.88
CA GLN A 154 -10.18 6.64 -14.26
C GLN A 154 -11.37 6.72 -15.21
N HIS A 155 -11.94 5.60 -15.67
CA HIS A 155 -13.21 5.69 -16.38
C HIS A 155 -14.27 6.27 -15.44
N GLU A 156 -14.76 7.45 -15.83
CA GLU A 156 -15.77 8.25 -15.14
C GLU A 156 -16.83 7.35 -14.51
N VAL A 157 -17.09 7.56 -13.22
CA VAL A 157 -18.36 7.15 -12.63
C VAL A 157 -19.43 7.74 -13.55
N PRO A 158 -20.33 6.95 -14.18
CA PRO A 158 -21.32 7.52 -15.06
C PRO A 158 -22.05 8.61 -14.28
N LEU A 159 -21.99 9.84 -14.78
CA LEU A 159 -22.84 10.92 -14.32
C LEU A 159 -24.25 10.34 -14.30
N VAL A 160 -24.81 10.15 -13.10
CA VAL A 160 -26.24 9.94 -12.95
C VAL A 160 -26.84 11.24 -13.45
N VAL A 161 -27.13 11.30 -14.75
CA VAL A 161 -27.96 12.33 -15.35
C VAL A 161 -29.29 12.21 -14.58
N PRO A 162 -29.68 13.22 -13.78
CA PRO A 162 -31.04 13.23 -13.29
C PRO A 162 -31.92 13.19 -14.54
N ALA A 163 -32.89 12.28 -14.54
CA ALA A 163 -33.87 12.21 -15.62
C ALA A 163 -34.48 13.61 -15.76
N ASN A 164 -34.12 14.31 -16.82
CA ASN A 164 -34.89 15.45 -17.28
C ASN A 164 -36.25 14.88 -17.65
N ASP A 165 -37.21 15.05 -16.76
CA ASP A 165 -38.62 14.90 -17.06
C ASP A 165 -39.04 16.15 -17.86
N GLU A 166 -38.53 16.22 -19.09
CA GLU A 166 -39.21 16.89 -20.19
C GLU A 166 -39.78 15.74 -21.02
N ASN A 167 -41.09 15.66 -21.26
CA ASN A 167 -41.84 16.58 -22.10
C ASN A 167 -43.28 16.00 -22.29
N PRO A 168 -44.16 16.54 -23.15
CA PRO A 168 -45.10 17.64 -22.96
C PRO A 168 -46.59 17.26 -23.19
N ARG A 169 -47.45 18.27 -22.93
CA ARG A 169 -48.86 18.47 -23.36
C ARG A 169 -49.95 17.82 -22.52
#